data_AF-A0A6P6T6L9-F1
#
_entry.id   AF-A0A6P6T6L9-F1
#
_cell.length_a   1.000
_cell.length_b   1.000
_cell.length_c   1.000
_cell.angle_alpha   90.00
_cell.angle_beta   90.00
_cell.angle_gamma   90.00
#
_symmetry.space_group_name_H-M   'P 1'
#
loop_
_entity.id
_entity.type
_entity.pdbx_description
1 polymer ?
#
loop_
_entity_poly.entity_id
_entity_poly.type
_entity_poly.pdbx_seq_one_letter_code
_entity_poly.pdbx_strand_id
1 'polypeptide(L)'
;MATQHLQHHRGGSSTAAGAGGSSIDDAIGTDLLHNIISRLPATSFSSAACVNRSWNSICSRILSYPKLSSAISLNPSLEGAVNEVVEKVLSEPIRPQFVIASIGPSFSLPRAHQLITARFGSRVPVITSLSDGIIGRDALTSEFKEVQWELMEDDEDLDGHGNLLPNQGIVLTVGHLPDLKATMIPLLSQAEEPRMIDEFVMDIREYASLVSGSTPPAAIILFSDLKTDMRPLLQKFDYAFSFETVVVGEGGGRYFYRSDWDKNTTMKQDGNPAVVALLFVKDRHKPPGIGETKFHATLSTGLHPVGAVYKAASVREERNERSTWLTARRAATHVHLDGQSILDNVYNEIGDRIQHLALYIGVNKRRKCSVGLDKARWMMFLEFHEVIGGDEEYLYVNDLGIRTGDSFRFYVSDSDATLSSSANVTEYFRRLKHEYDHMSNQQCNGSVANTNKKSVFGGLIFACCGRGTSFFGRSNVDSAPFLENFPGATLGGTFCSGEIKLANKSIYGQEQESEDQGYVRCTLHFFSTTYLVLSYIPA
;
A
#
# COMPACT_ATOMS: atom_id res chain seq x y z
N MET A 1 36.32 61.64 22.66
CA MET A 1 36.60 62.61 21.59
C MET A 1 37.08 61.78 20.39
N ALA A 2 36.24 61.43 19.41
CA ALA A 2 35.91 62.23 18.22
C ALA A 2 37.19 62.83 17.60
N THR A 3 37.67 62.44 16.41
CA THR A 3 37.10 62.61 15.04
C THR A 3 37.93 61.78 14.05
N GLN A 4 37.35 60.98 13.13
CA GLN A 4 36.98 61.29 11.72
C GLN A 4 38.13 61.67 10.73
N HIS A 5 38.29 60.85 9.68
CA HIS A 5 38.05 61.15 8.23
C HIS A 5 39.17 60.87 7.18
N LEU A 6 38.73 60.16 6.11
CA LEU A 6 39.06 60.24 4.64
C LEU A 6 40.52 59.97 4.17
N GLN A 7 40.82 58.92 3.39
CA GLN A 7 40.55 58.57 1.97
C GLN A 7 41.65 58.98 0.95
N HIS A 8 42.02 57.97 0.12
CA HIS A 8 42.57 57.96 -1.25
C HIS A 8 44.04 58.34 -1.57
N HIS A 9 44.82 57.31 -1.96
CA HIS A 9 45.27 56.98 -3.34
C HIS A 9 46.78 56.67 -3.58
N ARG A 10 46.99 55.41 -4.03
CA ARG A 10 47.84 54.92 -5.15
C ARG A 10 49.37 54.70 -5.01
N GLY A 11 49.74 53.48 -5.41
CA GLY A 11 51.09 53.01 -5.79
C GLY A 11 51.64 51.99 -4.78
N GLY A 12 52.00 50.75 -5.08
CA GLY A 12 52.10 49.95 -6.30
C GLY A 12 52.78 48.62 -5.92
N SER A 13 52.41 47.53 -6.61
CA SER A 13 53.19 46.31 -6.83
C SER A 13 53.98 45.68 -5.67
N SER A 14 53.56 44.50 -5.20
CA SER A 14 54.31 43.28 -5.52
C SER A 14 53.52 42.01 -5.16
N THR A 15 53.59 41.10 -6.13
CA THR A 15 53.13 39.72 -6.15
C THR A 15 53.70 38.89 -5.00
N ALA A 16 52.82 38.25 -4.23
CA ALA A 16 53.17 37.04 -3.48
C ALA A 16 52.20 35.94 -3.91
N ALA A 17 52.71 35.04 -4.75
CA ALA A 17 52.06 33.81 -5.15
C ALA A 17 51.83 32.95 -3.90
N GLY A 18 50.58 32.93 -3.43
CA GLY A 18 50.11 31.90 -2.50
C GLY A 18 49.85 30.64 -3.30
N ALA A 19 50.76 29.67 -3.14
CA ALA A 19 50.67 28.33 -3.70
C ALA A 19 49.26 27.74 -3.48
N GLY A 20 48.59 27.42 -4.58
CA GLY A 20 47.36 26.66 -4.58
C GLY A 20 47.62 25.30 -3.95
N GLY A 21 47.08 25.08 -2.77
CA GLY A 21 46.76 23.73 -2.34
C GLY A 21 45.62 23.26 -3.23
N SER A 22 45.95 22.59 -4.33
CA SER A 22 44.97 21.82 -5.09
C SER A 22 44.41 20.78 -4.14
N SER A 23 43.14 20.95 -3.77
CA SER A 23 42.39 19.90 -3.10
C SER A 23 42.49 18.63 -3.95
N ILE A 24 42.55 17.45 -3.33
CA ILE A 24 42.41 16.17 -4.05
C ILE A 24 41.11 16.16 -4.88
N ASP A 25 40.11 16.97 -4.51
CA ASP A 25 38.88 17.19 -5.26
C ASP A 25 39.09 17.88 -6.63
N ASP A 26 40.20 18.61 -6.85
CA ASP A 26 40.54 19.18 -8.17
C ASP A 26 41.22 18.14 -9.10
N ALA A 27 41.78 17.06 -8.53
CA ALA A 27 42.47 16.01 -9.29
C ALA A 27 41.52 14.86 -9.71
N ILE A 28 40.46 14.62 -8.94
CA ILE A 28 39.37 13.70 -9.28
C ILE A 28 38.16 14.55 -9.66
N GLY A 29 37.89 14.70 -10.96
CA GLY A 29 36.76 15.52 -11.42
C GLY A 29 35.45 15.14 -10.72
N THR A 30 34.66 16.14 -10.34
CA THR A 30 33.41 16.01 -9.55
C THR A 30 32.43 14.97 -10.13
N ASP A 31 32.44 14.80 -11.46
CA ASP A 31 31.61 13.82 -12.16
C ASP A 31 32.08 12.38 -11.93
N LEU A 32 33.39 12.15 -11.86
CA LEU A 32 33.97 10.85 -11.54
C LEU A 32 33.64 10.48 -10.09
N LEU A 33 33.77 11.43 -9.17
CA LEU A 33 33.43 11.23 -7.76
C LEU A 33 31.93 10.91 -7.59
N HIS A 34 31.06 11.65 -8.29
CA HIS A 34 29.62 11.35 -8.31
C HIS A 34 29.33 9.94 -8.82
N ASN A 35 29.97 9.50 -9.90
CA ASN A 35 29.78 8.16 -10.48
C ASN A 35 30.28 7.04 -9.56
N ILE A 36 31.36 7.27 -8.80
CA ILE A 36 31.84 6.31 -7.80
C ILE A 36 30.85 6.24 -6.64
N ILE A 37 30.47 7.38 -6.07
CA ILE A 37 29.59 7.45 -4.90
C ILE A 37 28.20 6.90 -5.23
N SER A 38 27.68 7.13 -6.44
CA SER A 38 26.35 6.64 -6.86
C SER A 38 26.24 5.12 -6.96
N ARG A 39 27.36 4.39 -6.89
CA ARG A 39 27.43 2.92 -6.95
C ARG A 39 27.82 2.27 -5.63
N LEU A 40 27.99 3.06 -4.57
CA LEU A 40 28.36 2.54 -3.26
C LEU A 40 27.15 1.84 -2.59
N PRO A 41 27.38 0.74 -1.87
CA PRO A 41 26.38 0.20 -0.96
C PRO A 41 25.96 1.26 0.07
N ALA A 42 24.73 1.16 0.59
CA ALA A 42 24.15 2.18 1.47
C ALA A 42 25.02 2.49 2.71
N THR A 43 25.71 1.50 3.27
CA THR A 43 26.61 1.65 4.43
C THR A 43 27.91 2.39 4.09
N SER A 44 28.52 2.08 2.96
CA SER A 44 29.69 2.81 2.45
C SER A 44 29.31 4.22 2.02
N PHE A 45 28.13 4.38 1.41
CA PHE A 45 27.57 5.66 1.00
C PHE A 45 27.30 6.58 2.22
N SER A 46 26.74 6.06 3.31
CA SER A 46 26.52 6.85 4.52
C SER A 46 27.84 7.33 5.14
N SER A 47 28.88 6.50 5.10
CA SER A 47 30.23 6.87 5.52
C SER A 47 30.82 7.96 4.62
N ALA A 48 30.64 7.83 3.30
CA ALA A 48 31.07 8.84 2.31
C ALA A 48 30.42 10.21 2.57
N ALA A 49 29.14 10.23 2.96
CA ALA A 49 28.42 11.47 3.27
C ALA A 49 28.98 12.23 4.49
N CYS A 50 29.82 11.59 5.32
CA CYS A 50 30.42 12.17 6.51
C CYS A 50 31.88 12.62 6.33
N VAL A 51 32.49 12.40 5.16
CA VAL A 51 33.93 12.66 4.94
C VAL A 51 34.24 14.17 4.94
N ASN A 52 33.62 14.94 4.06
CA ASN A 52 33.80 16.39 3.97
C ASN A 52 32.56 17.06 3.33
N ARG A 53 32.56 18.39 3.24
CA ARG A 53 31.43 19.16 2.66
C ARG A 53 31.18 18.85 1.18
N SER A 54 32.23 18.60 0.39
CA SER A 54 32.13 18.30 -1.04
C SER A 54 31.44 16.95 -1.27
N TRP A 55 31.91 15.91 -0.57
CA TRP A 55 31.31 14.57 -0.61
C TRP A 55 29.88 14.57 -0.07
N ASN A 56 29.64 15.30 1.02
CA ASN A 56 28.29 15.47 1.58
C ASN A 56 27.34 16.14 0.57
N SER A 57 27.81 17.14 -0.17
CA SER A 57 27.02 17.80 -1.23
C SER A 57 26.66 16.82 -2.35
N ILE A 58 27.61 16.01 -2.81
CA ILE A 58 27.38 14.96 -3.81
C ILE A 58 26.38 13.92 -3.30
N CYS A 59 26.55 13.44 -2.07
CA CYS A 59 25.63 12.48 -1.46
C CYS A 59 24.22 13.07 -1.30
N SER A 60 24.13 14.35 -0.91
CA SER A 60 22.85 15.07 -0.79
C SER A 60 22.15 15.20 -2.15
N ARG A 61 22.91 15.41 -3.23
CA ARG A 61 22.38 15.42 -4.60
C ARG A 61 21.91 14.03 -5.05
N ILE A 62 22.59 12.96 -4.65
CA ILE A 62 22.13 11.59 -4.94
C ILE A 62 20.84 11.29 -4.17
N LEU A 63 20.77 11.69 -2.90
CA LEU A 63 19.59 11.51 -2.04
C LEU A 63 18.48 12.54 -2.30
N SER A 64 18.64 13.49 -3.21
CA SER A 64 17.56 14.43 -3.56
C SER A 64 16.49 13.77 -4.43
N TYR A 65 16.77 12.61 -5.00
CA TYR A 65 15.81 11.79 -5.74
C TYR A 65 15.21 10.73 -4.83
N PRO A 66 13.89 10.51 -4.89
CA PRO A 66 13.29 9.39 -4.19
C PRO A 66 13.75 8.06 -4.80
N LYS A 67 13.77 7.03 -3.97
CA LYS A 67 14.15 5.68 -4.36
C LYS A 67 13.31 4.66 -3.61
N LEU A 68 12.87 3.65 -4.34
CA LEU A 68 12.28 2.44 -3.80
C LEU A 68 13.18 1.26 -4.19
N SER A 69 13.51 0.41 -3.22
CA SER A 69 14.32 -0.78 -3.40
C SER A 69 13.56 -1.97 -2.85
N SER A 70 13.41 -3.04 -3.62
CA SER A 70 12.65 -4.23 -3.21
C SER A 70 13.30 -5.50 -3.73
N ALA A 71 13.30 -6.54 -2.92
CA ALA A 71 13.84 -7.85 -3.28
C ALA A 71 13.07 -8.97 -2.59
N ILE A 72 13.04 -10.14 -3.24
CA ILE A 72 12.55 -11.38 -2.63
C ILE A 72 13.69 -12.38 -2.43
N SER A 73 13.54 -13.27 -1.46
CA SER A 73 14.36 -14.47 -1.31
C SER A 73 13.47 -15.66 -1.00
N LEU A 74 13.82 -16.81 -1.59
CA LEU A 74 13.20 -18.12 -1.35
C LEU A 74 14.16 -19.06 -0.60
N ASN A 75 15.21 -18.52 0.01
CA ASN A 75 16.18 -19.31 0.78
C ASN A 75 15.46 -20.03 1.93
N PRO A 76 15.70 -21.34 2.16
CA PRO A 76 15.04 -22.09 3.22
C PRO A 76 15.42 -21.68 4.64
N SER A 77 16.57 -21.03 4.81
CA SER A 77 16.97 -20.46 6.10
C SER A 77 16.44 -19.05 6.23
N LEU A 78 15.73 -18.74 7.30
CA LEU A 78 15.26 -17.38 7.60
C LEU A 78 16.44 -16.38 7.65
N GLU A 79 17.53 -16.71 8.34
CA GLU A 79 18.73 -15.86 8.38
C GLU A 79 19.35 -15.66 7.00
N GLY A 80 19.44 -16.73 6.20
CA GLY A 80 19.90 -16.66 4.81
C GLY A 80 19.01 -15.75 3.96
N ALA A 81 17.70 -15.94 4.05
CA ALA A 81 16.71 -15.18 3.31
C ALA A 81 16.74 -13.68 3.67
N VAL A 82 16.81 -13.35 4.96
CA VAL A 82 16.94 -11.97 5.45
C VAL A 82 18.25 -11.34 4.97
N ASN A 83 19.37 -12.08 5.00
CA ASN A 83 20.65 -11.55 4.51
C ASN A 83 20.60 -11.24 3.02
N GLU A 84 20.10 -12.16 2.20
CA GLU A 84 19.99 -11.97 0.76
C GLU A 84 19.16 -10.72 0.41
N VAL A 85 17.96 -10.57 0.99
CA VAL A 85 17.12 -9.41 0.69
C VAL A 85 17.70 -8.11 1.23
N VAL A 86 18.31 -8.10 2.42
CA VAL A 86 18.92 -6.90 3.02
C VAL A 86 20.13 -6.43 2.22
N GLU A 87 21.02 -7.35 1.84
CA GLU A 87 22.17 -7.04 1.00
C GLU A 87 21.73 -6.48 -0.35
N LYS A 88 20.68 -7.06 -0.95
CA LYS A 88 20.13 -6.57 -2.21
C LYS A 88 19.51 -5.19 -2.08
N VAL A 89 18.65 -4.94 -1.09
CA VAL A 89 17.96 -3.64 -1.01
C VAL A 89 18.91 -2.49 -0.63
N LEU A 90 20.03 -2.81 0.01
CA LEU A 90 21.08 -1.86 0.41
C LEU A 90 22.31 -1.88 -0.51
N SER A 91 22.27 -2.58 -1.65
CA SER A 91 23.42 -2.70 -2.56
C SER A 91 23.78 -1.41 -3.28
N GLU A 92 22.86 -0.44 -3.29
CA GLU A 92 23.03 0.87 -3.91
C GLU A 92 22.71 1.99 -2.90
N PRO A 93 23.07 3.25 -3.20
CA PRO A 93 22.76 4.35 -2.31
C PRO A 93 21.26 4.50 -2.04
N ILE A 94 20.90 4.41 -0.77
CA ILE A 94 19.56 4.69 -0.24
C ILE A 94 19.69 5.09 1.23
N ARG A 95 18.85 6.01 1.68
CA ARG A 95 18.71 6.34 3.11
C ARG A 95 17.33 5.86 3.58
N PRO A 96 17.23 4.67 4.18
CA PRO A 96 15.94 4.10 4.58
C PRO A 96 15.12 5.07 5.44
N GLN A 97 13.89 5.34 5.02
CA GLN A 97 12.90 6.11 5.77
C GLN A 97 11.72 5.26 6.22
N PHE A 98 11.45 4.14 5.54
CA PHE A 98 10.50 3.12 5.96
C PHE A 98 10.92 1.76 5.42
N VAL A 99 10.44 0.71 6.08
CA VAL A 99 10.66 -0.68 5.68
C VAL A 99 9.34 -1.45 5.79
N ILE A 100 8.99 -2.15 4.72
CA ILE A 100 7.86 -3.08 4.67
C ILE A 100 8.44 -4.45 4.33
N ALA A 101 8.09 -5.47 5.09
CA ALA A 101 8.47 -6.84 4.81
C ALA A 101 7.26 -7.76 4.92
N SER A 102 7.20 -8.77 4.06
CA SER A 102 6.21 -9.85 4.17
C SER A 102 6.93 -11.18 4.07
N ILE A 103 6.55 -12.14 4.90
CA ILE A 103 7.20 -13.45 4.98
C ILE A 103 6.17 -14.57 4.83
N GLY A 104 6.63 -15.71 4.29
CA GLY A 104 5.83 -16.93 4.24
C GLY A 104 5.61 -17.58 5.62
N PRO A 105 4.53 -18.35 5.78
CA PRO A 105 4.10 -18.92 7.05
C PRO A 105 5.09 -19.92 7.66
N SER A 106 6.02 -20.47 6.87
CA SER A 106 7.07 -21.37 7.38
C SER A 106 8.10 -20.64 8.25
N PHE A 107 8.15 -19.31 8.21
CA PHE A 107 9.07 -18.52 9.03
C PHE A 107 8.42 -17.97 10.29
N SER A 108 9.19 -17.95 11.38
CA SER A 108 8.79 -17.32 12.64
C SER A 108 8.73 -15.80 12.48
N LEU A 109 7.51 -15.25 12.47
CA LEU A 109 7.27 -13.80 12.36
C LEU A 109 8.01 -12.96 13.42
N PRO A 110 7.98 -13.29 14.72
CA PRO A 110 8.76 -12.53 15.71
C PRO A 110 10.26 -12.54 15.43
N ARG A 111 10.80 -13.70 15.03
CA ARG A 111 12.22 -13.85 14.73
C ARG A 111 12.62 -13.07 13.47
N ALA A 112 11.81 -13.14 12.42
CA ALA A 112 12.03 -12.39 11.19
C ALA A 112 12.01 -10.88 11.46
N HIS A 113 11.03 -10.39 12.22
CA HIS A 113 10.93 -8.99 12.59
C HIS A 113 12.18 -8.52 13.37
N GLN A 114 12.66 -9.31 14.33
CA GLN A 114 13.88 -9.00 15.07
C GLN A 114 15.11 -8.92 14.16
N LEU A 115 15.29 -9.89 13.26
CA LEU A 115 16.41 -9.92 12.33
C LEU A 115 16.41 -8.72 11.38
N ILE A 116 15.23 -8.37 10.84
CA ILE A 116 15.08 -7.23 9.93
C ILE A 116 15.33 -5.92 10.68
N THR A 117 14.68 -5.70 11.82
CA THR A 117 14.82 -4.44 12.58
C THR A 117 16.24 -4.19 13.08
N ALA A 118 17.02 -5.23 13.34
CA ALA A 118 18.45 -5.12 13.69
C ALA A 118 19.33 -4.58 12.55
N ARG A 119 18.87 -4.63 11.29
CA ARG A 119 19.61 -4.14 10.11
C ARG A 119 19.36 -2.66 9.80
N PHE A 120 18.34 -2.04 10.40
CA PHE A 120 17.95 -0.66 10.13
C PHE A 120 18.00 0.20 11.39
N GLY A 121 18.27 1.51 11.22
CA GLY A 121 18.34 2.45 12.35
C GLY A 121 17.07 2.44 13.20
N SER A 122 17.19 2.65 14.51
CA SER A 122 16.10 2.52 15.48
C SER A 122 14.89 3.43 15.23
N ARG A 123 15.09 4.54 14.53
CA ARG A 123 14.04 5.50 14.15
C ARG A 123 13.34 5.19 12.83
N VAL A 124 13.79 4.17 12.10
CA VAL A 124 13.14 3.79 10.84
C VAL A 124 11.93 2.94 11.18
N PRO A 125 10.70 3.34 10.81
CA PRO A 125 9.52 2.52 10.97
C PRO A 125 9.65 1.24 10.13
N VAL A 126 9.36 0.11 10.76
CA VAL A 126 9.45 -1.22 10.14
C VAL A 126 8.17 -1.97 10.42
N ILE A 127 7.57 -2.54 9.39
CA ILE A 127 6.48 -3.50 9.52
C ILE A 127 6.89 -4.81 8.87
N THR A 128 6.56 -5.91 9.53
CA THR A 128 6.76 -7.26 9.03
C THR A 128 5.44 -7.99 9.15
N SER A 129 4.86 -8.41 8.03
CA SER A 129 3.62 -9.19 7.99
C SER A 129 3.86 -10.65 7.56
N LEU A 130 2.97 -11.54 8.00
CA LEU A 130 2.76 -12.83 7.37
C LEU A 130 1.86 -12.61 6.17
N SER A 131 2.22 -13.24 5.05
CA SER A 131 1.45 -13.16 3.82
C SER A 131 1.15 -14.52 3.21
N ASP A 132 0.17 -14.55 2.31
CA ASP A 132 -0.24 -15.72 1.51
C ASP A 132 0.61 -15.89 0.24
N GLY A 133 1.57 -14.99 0.04
CA GLY A 133 2.51 -15.03 -1.05
C GLY A 133 3.35 -13.76 -1.12
N ILE A 134 4.37 -13.76 -1.96
CA ILE A 134 5.29 -12.63 -2.18
C ILE A 134 5.42 -12.31 -3.66
N ILE A 135 5.64 -11.03 -3.94
CA ILE A 135 5.75 -10.51 -5.31
C ILE A 135 6.97 -9.61 -5.39
N GLY A 136 7.89 -9.90 -6.31
CA GLY A 136 9.05 -9.04 -6.56
C GLY A 136 10.18 -9.70 -7.33
N ARG A 137 11.34 -9.04 -7.36
CA ARG A 137 12.55 -9.55 -8.02
C ARG A 137 13.41 -10.34 -7.05
N ASP A 138 13.82 -11.53 -7.47
CA ASP A 138 14.73 -12.40 -6.73
C ASP A 138 16.06 -11.69 -6.44
N ALA A 139 16.51 -11.75 -5.18
CA ALA A 139 17.71 -11.05 -4.74
C ALA A 139 18.96 -11.49 -5.50
N LEU A 140 19.04 -12.78 -5.85
CA LEU A 140 20.19 -13.40 -6.49
C LEU A 140 20.06 -13.38 -8.02
N THR A 141 18.91 -13.79 -8.56
CA THR A 141 18.74 -13.93 -10.02
C THR A 141 18.20 -12.67 -10.70
N SER A 142 17.63 -11.73 -9.94
CA SER A 142 16.91 -10.54 -10.44
C SER A 142 15.68 -10.86 -11.32
N GLU A 143 15.29 -12.13 -11.40
CA GLU A 143 14.06 -12.56 -12.07
C GLU A 143 12.85 -12.12 -11.25
N PHE A 144 11.81 -11.65 -11.94
CA PHE A 144 10.56 -11.28 -11.29
C PHE A 144 9.70 -12.52 -11.07
N LYS A 145 9.13 -12.67 -9.87
CA LYS A 145 8.27 -13.80 -9.50
C LYS A 145 7.08 -13.33 -8.67
N GLU A 146 5.91 -13.85 -9.01
CA GLU A 146 4.76 -13.99 -8.11
C GLU A 146 4.80 -15.40 -7.52
N VAL A 147 5.02 -15.49 -6.21
CA VAL A 147 5.08 -16.77 -5.50
C VAL A 147 3.95 -16.79 -4.49
N GLN A 148 2.98 -17.66 -4.71
CA GLN A 148 1.83 -17.86 -3.83
C GLN A 148 2.05 -19.15 -3.04
N TRP A 149 1.67 -19.12 -1.77
CA TRP A 149 1.75 -20.28 -0.91
C TRP A 149 0.57 -21.20 -1.20
N GLU A 150 0.80 -22.50 -1.12
CA GLU A 150 -0.31 -23.45 -1.14
C GLU A 150 -1.06 -23.30 0.17
N LEU A 151 -2.34 -22.91 0.08
CA LEU A 151 -3.26 -22.99 1.19
C LEU A 151 -3.39 -24.49 1.50
N MET A 152 -2.75 -24.93 2.59
CA MET A 152 -3.09 -26.22 3.16
C MET A 152 -4.54 -26.07 3.59
N GLU A 153 -5.48 -26.62 2.82
CA GLU A 153 -6.75 -27.03 3.41
C GLU A 153 -6.37 -27.93 4.59
N ASP A 154 -7.07 -27.81 5.71
CA ASP A 154 -6.86 -28.62 6.92
C ASP A 154 -7.23 -30.10 6.63
N ASP A 155 -6.59 -30.73 5.66
CA ASP A 155 -6.62 -32.16 5.40
C ASP A 155 -5.60 -32.79 6.35
N GLU A 156 -6.11 -33.35 7.45
CA GLU A 156 -5.34 -34.21 8.36
C GLU A 156 -4.83 -35.51 7.67
N ASP A 157 -5.06 -35.71 6.36
CA ASP A 157 -4.88 -37.00 5.66
C ASP A 157 -4.16 -36.95 4.29
N LEU A 158 -3.15 -36.08 4.08
CA LEU A 158 -2.28 -36.21 2.90
C LEU A 158 -0.91 -36.81 3.27
N ASP A 159 -0.84 -38.12 3.11
CA ASP A 159 0.37 -38.94 3.12
C ASP A 159 1.47 -38.30 2.27
N GLY A 160 2.61 -38.04 2.92
CA GLY A 160 3.74 -37.36 2.32
C GLY A 160 4.33 -38.13 1.15
N HIS A 161 4.14 -37.61 -0.07
CA HIS A 161 5.08 -37.69 -1.20
C HIS A 161 4.67 -36.73 -2.33
N GLY A 162 4.86 -35.43 -2.09
CA GLY A 162 4.95 -34.41 -3.13
C GLY A 162 6.15 -33.51 -2.81
N ASN A 163 6.99 -33.20 -3.80
CA ASN A 163 8.10 -32.24 -3.66
C ASN A 163 7.54 -30.81 -3.56
N LEU A 164 6.78 -30.52 -2.50
CA LEU A 164 6.19 -29.22 -2.26
C LEU A 164 7.31 -28.24 -1.89
N LEU A 165 7.40 -27.13 -2.63
CA LEU A 165 8.22 -26.00 -2.20
C LEU A 165 7.68 -25.57 -0.83
N PRO A 166 8.53 -25.42 0.20
CA PRO A 166 8.03 -24.96 1.49
C PRO A 166 7.38 -23.59 1.30
N ASN A 167 6.29 -23.30 2.01
CA ASN A 167 5.63 -21.99 2.05
C ASN A 167 6.54 -20.96 2.75
N GLN A 168 7.70 -20.71 2.14
CA GLN A 168 8.84 -19.99 2.69
C GLN A 168 9.29 -18.94 1.68
N GLY A 169 9.63 -17.79 2.22
CA GLY A 169 10.15 -16.69 1.44
C GLY A 169 9.95 -15.39 2.18
N ILE A 170 10.64 -14.38 1.71
CA ILE A 170 10.56 -13.02 2.23
C ILE A 170 10.60 -12.05 1.07
N VAL A 171 9.73 -11.04 1.11
CA VAL A 171 9.90 -9.80 0.37
C VAL A 171 10.28 -8.70 1.34
N LEU A 172 11.25 -7.87 0.97
CA LEU A 172 11.65 -6.70 1.72
C LEU A 172 11.66 -5.51 0.79
N THR A 173 10.91 -4.46 1.16
CA THR A 173 10.86 -3.19 0.45
C THR A 173 11.32 -2.06 1.37
N VAL A 174 12.22 -1.23 0.86
CA VAL A 174 12.81 -0.07 1.54
C VAL A 174 12.63 1.16 0.67
N GLY A 175 12.16 2.25 1.28
CA GLY A 175 11.98 3.52 0.57
C GLY A 175 12.73 4.70 1.19
N HIS A 176 13.11 5.63 0.33
CA HIS A 176 13.64 6.95 0.63
C HIS A 176 12.88 7.99 -0.19
N LEU A 177 12.15 8.87 0.47
CA LEU A 177 11.27 9.89 -0.10
C LEU A 177 11.67 11.27 0.49
N PRO A 178 12.54 12.03 -0.19
CA PRO A 178 13.18 13.21 0.41
C PRO A 178 12.23 14.37 0.72
N ASP A 179 11.05 14.42 0.11
CA ASP A 179 10.02 15.44 0.33
C ASP A 179 8.98 15.06 1.40
N LEU A 180 9.06 13.84 1.94
CA LEU A 180 8.06 13.28 2.85
C LEU A 180 8.70 12.81 4.17
N LYS A 181 7.88 12.76 5.22
CA LYS A 181 8.15 12.02 6.45
C LYS A 181 7.28 10.77 6.49
N ALA A 182 7.90 9.65 6.85
CA ALA A 182 7.23 8.40 7.13
C ALA A 182 7.19 8.15 8.64
N THR A 183 6.04 7.71 9.17
CA THR A 183 5.88 7.24 10.56
C THR A 183 4.79 6.17 10.63
N MET A 184 4.65 5.48 11.77
CA MET A 184 3.59 4.51 12.00
C MET A 184 2.73 4.90 13.20
N ILE A 185 1.42 4.96 13.02
CA ILE A 185 0.46 5.16 14.13
C ILE A 185 -0.33 3.85 14.30
N PRO A 186 -0.35 3.23 15.50
CA PRO A 186 -1.16 2.05 15.77
C PRO A 186 -2.56 2.41 16.31
N LEU A 187 -3.56 1.61 15.95
CA LEU A 187 -4.85 1.49 16.62
C LEU A 187 -4.76 0.33 17.60
N LEU A 188 -4.73 0.63 18.90
CA LEU A 188 -4.68 -0.39 19.96
C LEU A 188 -6.07 -1.00 20.17
N SER A 189 -6.16 -2.33 20.17
CA SER A 189 -7.42 -3.04 20.41
C SER A 189 -7.82 -2.87 21.89
N GLN A 190 -8.97 -2.23 22.14
CA GLN A 190 -9.59 -2.10 23.48
C GLN A 190 -11.12 -2.20 23.38
N ALA A 191 -11.78 -2.48 24.51
CA ALA A 191 -13.22 -2.77 24.59
C ALA A 191 -14.19 -1.67 24.09
N GLU A 192 -13.70 -0.45 23.79
CA GLU A 192 -14.52 0.67 23.27
C GLU A 192 -14.22 0.97 21.78
N GLU A 193 -14.41 -0.01 20.89
CA GLU A 193 -14.03 0.06 19.46
C GLU A 193 -14.41 1.37 18.73
N PRO A 194 -15.64 1.93 18.82
CA PRO A 194 -16.00 3.10 18.03
C PRO A 194 -15.26 4.38 18.45
N ARG A 195 -14.93 4.55 19.73
CA ARG A 195 -14.20 5.73 20.24
C ARG A 195 -12.72 5.67 19.87
N MET A 196 -12.12 4.48 19.95
CA MET A 196 -10.73 4.25 19.57
C MET A 196 -10.48 4.58 18.09
N ILE A 197 -11.43 4.27 17.22
CA ILE A 197 -11.33 4.62 15.78
C ILE A 197 -11.34 6.16 15.59
N ASP A 198 -12.13 6.90 16.37
CA ASP A 198 -12.10 8.38 16.27
C ASP A 198 -10.77 8.95 16.73
N GLU A 199 -10.27 8.49 17.88
CA GLU A 199 -8.97 8.89 18.40
C GLU A 199 -7.84 8.59 17.41
N PHE A 200 -7.86 7.39 16.81
CA PHE A 200 -6.88 7.00 15.80
C PHE A 200 -6.89 7.91 14.56
N VAL A 201 -8.06 8.25 14.04
CA VAL A 201 -8.17 9.20 12.91
C VAL A 201 -7.70 10.60 13.31
N MET A 202 -7.99 11.02 14.55
CA MET A 202 -7.54 12.31 15.09
C MET A 202 -6.02 12.36 15.30
N ASP A 203 -5.41 11.28 15.76
CA ASP A 203 -3.95 11.14 15.90
C ASP A 203 -3.23 11.31 14.56
N ILE A 204 -3.78 10.70 13.50
CA ILE A 204 -3.26 10.86 12.14
C ILE A 204 -3.38 12.31 11.68
N ARG A 205 -4.52 12.98 11.92
CA ARG A 205 -4.73 14.39 11.56
C ARG A 205 -3.80 15.32 12.33
N GLU A 206 -3.60 15.07 13.62
CA GLU A 206 -2.70 15.85 14.48
C GLU A 206 -1.25 15.72 13.99
N TYR A 207 -0.79 14.48 13.73
CA TYR A 207 0.55 14.25 13.19
C TYR A 207 0.74 14.94 11.83
N ALA A 208 -0.22 14.78 10.93
CA ALA A 208 -0.18 15.41 9.62
C ALA A 208 -0.08 16.94 9.74
N SER A 209 -0.83 17.52 10.68
CA SER A 209 -0.81 18.97 10.95
C SER A 209 0.54 19.43 11.52
N LEU A 210 1.13 18.66 12.44
CA LEU A 210 2.43 18.94 13.05
C LEU A 210 3.56 18.99 12.01
N VAL A 211 3.56 18.03 11.08
CA VAL A 211 4.64 17.86 10.09
C VAL A 211 4.47 18.77 8.88
N SER A 212 3.24 18.94 8.38
CA SER A 212 2.99 19.63 7.10
C SER A 212 2.37 21.03 7.21
N GLY A 213 1.91 21.44 8.40
CA GLY A 213 1.20 22.72 8.56
C GLY A 213 -0.24 22.67 8.06
N SER A 214 -0.96 21.61 8.42
CA SER A 214 -2.40 21.36 8.16
C SER A 214 -2.77 20.78 6.80
N THR A 215 -1.81 20.24 6.02
CA THR A 215 -2.16 19.41 4.86
C THR A 215 -2.44 17.97 5.29
N PRO A 216 -3.42 17.27 4.67
CA PRO A 216 -3.66 15.88 4.97
C PRO A 216 -2.47 15.00 4.51
N PRO A 217 -2.34 13.76 5.02
CA PRO A 217 -1.34 12.82 4.53
C PRO A 217 -1.42 12.65 3.01
N ALA A 218 -0.27 12.53 2.35
CA ALA A 218 -0.21 12.24 0.92
C ALA A 218 -0.62 10.79 0.64
N ALA A 219 -0.18 9.86 1.50
CA ALA A 219 -0.63 8.48 1.46
C ALA A 219 -0.66 7.84 2.85
N ILE A 220 -1.49 6.81 2.98
CA ILE A 220 -1.62 5.94 4.15
C ILE A 220 -1.64 4.49 3.67
N ILE A 221 -0.78 3.65 4.24
CA ILE A 221 -0.82 2.19 4.03
C ILE A 221 -1.30 1.55 5.34
N LEU A 222 -2.41 0.83 5.27
CA LEU A 222 -3.04 0.16 6.41
C LEU A 222 -2.65 -1.30 6.47
N PHE A 223 -2.42 -1.79 7.68
CA PHE A 223 -2.15 -3.19 7.98
C PHE A 223 -3.07 -3.60 9.13
N SER A 224 -3.96 -4.56 8.88
CA SER A 224 -4.93 -5.03 9.86
C SER A 224 -4.76 -6.49 10.18
N ASP A 225 -5.13 -6.87 11.41
CA ASP A 225 -5.21 -8.27 11.78
C ASP A 225 -6.47 -8.91 11.17
N LEU A 226 -6.46 -10.23 11.03
CA LEU A 226 -7.59 -11.01 10.49
C LEU A 226 -8.87 -10.88 11.35
N LYS A 227 -8.75 -10.53 12.63
CA LYS A 227 -9.88 -10.48 13.57
C LYS A 227 -10.58 -9.13 13.60
N THR A 228 -9.97 -8.09 13.06
CA THR A 228 -10.47 -6.72 13.12
C THR A 228 -11.42 -6.48 11.95
N ASP A 229 -12.66 -6.06 12.26
CA ASP A 229 -13.54 -5.54 11.22
C ASP A 229 -13.02 -4.17 10.77
N MET A 230 -12.43 -4.14 9.58
CA MET A 230 -11.88 -2.92 8.99
C MET A 230 -12.95 -1.97 8.45
N ARG A 231 -14.19 -2.39 8.26
CA ARG A 231 -15.20 -1.57 7.59
C ARG A 231 -15.55 -0.30 8.37
N PRO A 232 -15.81 -0.32 9.68
CA PRO A 232 -16.07 0.90 10.45
C PRO A 232 -14.88 1.88 10.39
N LEU A 233 -13.65 1.37 10.43
CA LEU A 233 -12.44 2.18 10.30
C LEU A 233 -12.36 2.85 8.93
N LEU A 234 -12.53 2.07 7.86
CA LEU A 234 -12.46 2.56 6.49
C LEU A 234 -13.59 3.56 6.18
N GLN A 235 -14.79 3.38 6.74
CA GLN A 235 -15.87 4.37 6.66
C GLN A 235 -15.48 5.71 7.29
N LYS A 236 -14.75 5.69 8.42
CA LYS A 236 -14.28 6.93 9.07
C LYS A 236 -13.13 7.56 8.31
N PHE A 237 -12.21 6.78 7.76
CA PHE A 237 -11.16 7.29 6.88
C PHE A 237 -11.73 8.02 5.67
N ASP A 238 -12.73 7.39 5.05
CA ASP A 238 -13.43 7.93 3.90
C ASP A 238 -14.23 9.22 4.23
N TYR A 239 -14.75 9.32 5.45
CA TYR A 239 -15.33 10.56 5.97
C TYR A 239 -14.27 11.63 6.22
N ALA A 240 -13.13 11.23 6.80
CA ALA A 240 -12.17 12.13 7.42
C ALA A 240 -11.13 12.71 6.46
N PHE A 241 -10.75 11.96 5.43
CA PHE A 241 -9.72 12.32 4.46
C PHE A 241 -10.34 12.59 3.10
N SER A 242 -9.74 13.52 2.34
CA SER A 242 -10.16 13.79 0.97
C SER A 242 -9.63 12.70 0.03
N PHE A 243 -10.16 12.65 -1.19
CA PHE A 243 -9.66 11.76 -2.25
C PHE A 243 -8.22 12.06 -2.69
N GLU A 244 -7.63 13.16 -2.24
CA GLU A 244 -6.22 13.47 -2.48
C GLU A 244 -5.29 12.61 -1.60
N THR A 245 -5.77 12.15 -0.45
CA THR A 245 -5.05 11.19 0.39
C THR A 245 -5.26 9.79 -0.17
N VAL A 246 -4.17 9.20 -0.65
CA VAL A 246 -4.20 7.81 -1.13
C VAL A 246 -4.23 6.87 0.08
N VAL A 247 -5.24 6.00 0.17
CA VAL A 247 -5.33 4.97 1.22
C VAL A 247 -5.34 3.61 0.56
N VAL A 248 -4.36 2.77 0.90
CA VAL A 248 -4.23 1.38 0.43
C VAL A 248 -3.81 0.46 1.57
N GLY A 249 -3.71 -0.85 1.35
CA GLY A 249 -3.13 -1.76 2.34
C GLY A 249 -3.69 -3.18 2.30
N GLU A 250 -3.46 -3.91 3.38
CA GLU A 250 -3.94 -5.27 3.61
C GLU A 250 -4.79 -5.38 4.88
N GLY A 251 -5.90 -6.12 4.78
CA GLY A 251 -6.97 -6.18 5.77
C GLY A 251 -6.99 -7.42 6.65
N GLY A 252 -6.23 -8.48 6.33
CA GLY A 252 -6.37 -9.80 6.94
C GLY A 252 -5.08 -10.49 7.36
N GLY A 253 -4.04 -9.73 7.74
CA GLY A 253 -2.71 -10.27 8.01
C GLY A 253 -2.44 -10.61 9.49
N ARG A 254 -1.19 -11.00 9.76
CA ARG A 254 -0.58 -10.99 11.10
C ARG A 254 0.72 -10.22 10.99
N TYR A 255 1.04 -9.34 11.93
CA TYR A 255 2.20 -8.49 11.77
C TYR A 255 2.88 -8.10 13.08
N PHE A 256 4.14 -7.69 12.97
CA PHE A 256 4.89 -6.95 13.98
C PHE A 256 5.31 -5.61 13.40
N TYR A 257 5.43 -4.61 14.26
CA TYR A 257 5.85 -3.28 13.84
C TYR A 257 6.80 -2.65 14.84
N ARG A 258 7.64 -1.75 14.33
CA ARG A 258 8.43 -0.80 15.09
C ARG A 258 8.03 0.58 14.63
N SER A 259 7.61 1.44 15.56
CA SER A 259 7.29 2.83 15.29
C SER A 259 8.26 3.77 16.00
N ASP A 260 8.45 4.96 15.44
CA ASP A 260 9.08 6.12 16.07
C ASP A 260 8.08 7.05 16.77
N TRP A 261 6.79 6.73 16.68
CA TRP A 261 5.69 7.47 17.30
C TRP A 261 5.57 7.17 18.80
N ASP A 262 6.14 8.06 19.61
CA ASP A 262 6.05 8.02 21.08
C ASP A 262 4.97 8.98 21.57
N LYS A 263 3.70 8.56 21.60
CA LYS A 263 2.66 9.37 22.25
C LYS A 263 2.56 9.19 23.77
N ASN A 264 3.12 8.14 24.36
CA ASN A 264 3.39 8.02 25.81
C ASN A 264 3.95 6.64 26.20
N THR A 265 5.14 6.63 26.79
CA THR A 265 5.85 5.48 27.37
C THR A 265 5.22 4.95 28.68
N THR A 266 3.91 5.14 28.89
CA THR A 266 3.19 4.80 30.14
C THR A 266 2.07 3.77 29.99
N MET A 267 1.75 3.30 28.78
CA MET A 267 0.95 2.09 28.60
C MET A 267 1.88 0.92 28.34
N LYS A 268 2.19 0.15 29.38
CA LYS A 268 2.88 -1.14 29.24
C LYS A 268 2.14 -1.98 28.19
N GLN A 269 2.89 -2.36 27.17
CA GLN A 269 2.55 -3.30 26.11
C GLN A 269 2.00 -4.60 26.72
N ASP A 270 0.76 -4.95 26.40
CA ASP A 270 0.27 -6.34 26.56
C ASP A 270 -0.75 -6.74 25.47
N GLY A 271 -0.85 -5.97 24.38
CA GLY A 271 -1.72 -6.30 23.25
C GLY A 271 -1.10 -5.96 21.90
N ASN A 272 -1.26 -6.85 20.93
CA ASN A 272 -0.99 -6.52 19.53
C ASN A 272 -2.01 -5.46 19.07
N PRO A 273 -1.59 -4.44 18.30
CA PRO A 273 -2.53 -3.48 17.72
C PRO A 273 -3.51 -4.20 16.79
N ALA A 274 -4.72 -3.67 16.72
CA ALA A 274 -5.72 -4.12 15.75
C ALA A 274 -5.31 -3.71 14.32
N VAL A 275 -4.84 -2.46 14.19
CA VAL A 275 -4.43 -1.86 12.91
C VAL A 275 -3.18 -1.03 13.09
N VAL A 276 -2.32 -0.96 12.07
CA VAL A 276 -1.21 0.01 11.98
C VAL A 276 -1.32 0.79 10.69
N ALA A 277 -1.22 2.12 10.77
CA ALA A 277 -1.15 3.02 9.63
C ALA A 277 0.29 3.52 9.42
N LEU A 278 0.90 3.16 8.30
CA LEU A 278 2.12 3.78 7.80
C LEU A 278 1.76 5.04 7.01
N LEU A 279 2.14 6.20 7.55
CA LEU A 279 1.76 7.51 7.03
C LEU A 279 2.88 8.12 6.20
N PHE A 280 2.52 8.79 5.11
CA PHE A 280 3.41 9.62 4.31
C PHE A 280 2.92 11.06 4.30
N VAL A 281 3.63 11.95 4.98
CA VAL A 281 3.22 13.35 5.16
C VAL A 281 4.26 14.29 4.56
N LYS A 282 3.80 15.33 3.86
CA LYS A 282 4.68 16.35 3.26
C LYS A 282 5.54 17.02 4.33
N ASP A 283 6.85 16.99 4.13
CA ASP A 283 7.78 17.67 5.04
C ASP A 283 7.82 19.17 4.73
N ARG A 284 7.24 19.99 5.61
CA ARG A 284 7.30 21.45 5.48
C ARG A 284 8.73 22.00 5.60
N HIS A 285 9.64 21.22 6.18
CA HIS A 285 11.04 21.57 6.38
C HIS A 285 11.96 20.87 5.37
N LYS A 286 11.41 20.37 4.26
CA LYS A 286 12.21 19.74 3.21
C LYS A 286 13.25 20.74 2.66
N PRO A 287 14.46 20.25 2.30
CA PRO A 287 15.49 21.12 1.72
C PRO A 287 15.01 21.84 0.44
N PRO A 288 15.54 23.04 0.14
CA PRO A 288 15.28 23.73 -1.12
C PRO A 288 15.71 22.87 -2.32
N GLY A 289 14.95 22.91 -3.41
CA GLY A 289 15.26 22.14 -4.63
C GLY A 289 14.86 20.66 -4.58
N ILE A 290 14.23 20.20 -3.49
CA ILE A 290 13.58 18.89 -3.47
C ILE A 290 12.20 18.99 -4.13
N GLY A 291 11.98 18.14 -5.13
CA GLY A 291 10.74 18.03 -5.88
C GLY A 291 9.59 17.45 -5.05
N GLU A 292 8.62 16.86 -5.72
CA GLU A 292 7.41 16.31 -5.11
C GLU A 292 7.20 14.86 -5.51
N THR A 293 7.02 13.98 -4.52
CA THR A 293 6.56 12.61 -4.68
C THR A 293 5.04 12.61 -4.78
N LYS A 294 4.50 11.91 -5.78
CA LYS A 294 3.07 11.66 -5.95
C LYS A 294 2.76 10.18 -5.78
N PHE A 295 1.65 9.90 -5.13
CA PHE A 295 1.08 8.56 -5.00
C PHE A 295 -0.12 8.43 -5.92
N HIS A 296 -0.21 7.32 -6.62
CA HIS A 296 -1.33 6.97 -7.48
C HIS A 296 -1.84 5.60 -7.05
N ALA A 297 -3.16 5.46 -6.90
CA ALA A 297 -3.75 4.16 -6.57
C ALA A 297 -4.77 3.72 -7.62
N THR A 298 -4.64 2.48 -8.07
CA THR A 298 -5.59 1.84 -8.99
C THR A 298 -5.90 0.41 -8.54
N LEU A 299 -6.96 -0.17 -9.09
CA LEU A 299 -7.51 -1.46 -8.67
C LEU A 299 -7.91 -2.28 -9.91
N SER A 300 -7.53 -3.56 -9.93
CA SER A 300 -8.14 -4.58 -10.78
C SER A 300 -9.13 -5.37 -9.94
N THR A 301 -10.42 -5.27 -10.26
CA THR A 301 -11.49 -6.01 -9.58
C THR A 301 -11.68 -7.39 -10.18
N GLY A 302 -11.96 -8.39 -9.34
CA GLY A 302 -12.32 -9.72 -9.80
C GLY A 302 -13.71 -10.20 -9.44
N LEU A 303 -14.47 -9.39 -8.69
CA LEU A 303 -15.88 -9.62 -8.44
C LEU A 303 -16.75 -8.92 -9.48
N HIS A 304 -17.70 -9.66 -10.06
CA HIS A 304 -18.62 -9.17 -11.10
C HIS A 304 -20.07 -9.36 -10.69
N PRO A 305 -20.93 -8.34 -10.87
CA PRO A 305 -22.31 -8.40 -10.42
C PRO A 305 -23.13 -9.42 -11.22
N VAL A 306 -23.94 -10.21 -10.52
CA VAL A 306 -24.86 -11.19 -11.09
C VAL A 306 -26.28 -10.92 -10.58
N GLY A 307 -27.21 -10.93 -11.54
CA GLY A 307 -28.63 -10.93 -11.31
C GLY A 307 -29.30 -9.74 -10.67
N ALA A 308 -30.49 -10.02 -10.15
CA ALA A 308 -31.41 -9.00 -9.67
C ALA A 308 -30.89 -8.29 -8.41
N VAL A 309 -31.42 -7.09 -8.16
CA VAL A 309 -31.21 -6.38 -6.89
C VAL A 309 -32.27 -6.83 -5.89
N TYR A 310 -31.80 -7.23 -4.71
CA TYR A 310 -32.59 -7.64 -3.58
C TYR A 310 -32.59 -6.55 -2.51
N LYS A 311 -33.57 -6.61 -1.61
CA LYS A 311 -33.63 -5.78 -0.41
C LYS A 311 -33.80 -6.67 0.81
N ALA A 312 -32.93 -6.52 1.79
CA ALA A 312 -33.01 -7.29 3.03
C ALA A 312 -34.35 -7.03 3.72
N ALA A 313 -35.06 -8.10 4.08
CA ALA A 313 -36.41 -8.07 4.62
C ALA A 313 -36.43 -8.39 6.12
N SER A 314 -35.77 -9.46 6.53
CA SER A 314 -35.47 -9.79 7.92
C SER A 314 -33.97 -10.01 8.04
N VAL A 315 -33.35 -9.53 9.12
CA VAL A 315 -31.91 -9.67 9.37
C VAL A 315 -31.69 -10.05 10.82
N ARG A 316 -30.90 -11.10 11.04
CA ARG A 316 -30.43 -11.57 12.34
C ARG A 316 -28.91 -11.65 12.32
N GLU A 317 -28.27 -11.14 13.36
CA GLU A 317 -26.83 -11.23 13.55
C GLU A 317 -26.51 -12.38 14.50
N GLU A 318 -25.60 -13.27 14.11
CA GLU A 318 -25.00 -14.29 14.98
C GLU A 318 -23.57 -13.87 15.31
N ARG A 319 -23.36 -13.42 16.55
CA ARG A 319 -22.12 -12.74 16.95
C ARG A 319 -20.97 -13.71 17.18
N ASN A 320 -21.25 -14.96 17.56
CA ASN A 320 -20.21 -15.94 17.83
C ASN A 320 -19.52 -16.40 16.55
N GLU A 321 -20.31 -16.65 15.51
CA GLU A 321 -19.84 -17.06 14.19
C GLU A 321 -19.52 -15.87 13.29
N ARG A 322 -19.79 -14.65 13.77
CA ARG A 322 -19.72 -13.40 12.99
C ARG A 322 -20.41 -13.53 11.65
N SER A 323 -21.63 -14.08 11.64
CA SER A 323 -22.43 -14.27 10.44
C SER A 323 -23.72 -13.46 10.51
N THR A 324 -24.26 -13.11 9.35
CA THR A 324 -25.56 -12.47 9.22
C THR A 324 -26.50 -13.38 8.47
N TRP A 325 -27.69 -13.57 9.03
CA TRP A 325 -28.75 -14.40 8.46
C TRP A 325 -29.86 -13.48 7.96
N LEU A 326 -30.26 -13.62 6.71
CA LEU A 326 -31.22 -12.71 6.13
C LEU A 326 -32.20 -13.37 5.17
N THR A 327 -33.43 -12.86 5.17
CA THR A 327 -34.39 -13.05 4.08
C THR A 327 -34.44 -11.81 3.21
N ALA A 328 -34.91 -11.96 1.98
CA ALA A 328 -34.92 -10.85 1.05
C ALA A 328 -36.23 -10.72 0.29
N ARG A 329 -36.40 -9.57 -0.35
CA ARG A 329 -37.43 -9.34 -1.36
C ARG A 329 -36.80 -8.83 -2.64
N ARG A 330 -37.32 -9.26 -3.79
CA ARG A 330 -36.91 -8.65 -5.07
C ARG A 330 -37.47 -7.24 -5.14
N ALA A 331 -36.61 -6.28 -5.50
CA ALA A 331 -36.99 -4.87 -5.53
C ALA A 331 -38.19 -4.59 -6.46
N ALA A 332 -38.36 -5.39 -7.53
CA ALA A 332 -39.41 -5.21 -8.53
C ALA A 332 -40.76 -5.87 -8.18
N THR A 333 -40.77 -6.98 -7.43
CA THR A 333 -41.97 -7.82 -7.27
C THR A 333 -42.50 -7.92 -5.84
N HIS A 334 -41.79 -7.37 -4.85
CA HIS A 334 -42.16 -7.40 -3.42
C HIS A 334 -42.37 -8.82 -2.81
N VAL A 335 -42.07 -9.89 -3.56
CA VAL A 335 -42.15 -11.28 -3.07
C VAL A 335 -41.08 -11.51 -2.02
N HIS A 336 -41.46 -12.08 -0.88
CA HIS A 336 -40.55 -12.52 0.17
C HIS A 336 -39.90 -13.84 -0.24
N LEU A 337 -38.59 -13.94 -0.07
CA LEU A 337 -37.79 -15.10 -0.44
C LEU A 337 -36.93 -15.53 0.76
N ASP A 338 -36.98 -16.83 1.06
CA ASP A 338 -36.06 -17.54 1.94
C ASP A 338 -34.67 -17.73 1.30
N GLY A 339 -33.72 -18.28 2.05
CA GLY A 339 -32.34 -18.46 1.62
C GLY A 339 -32.19 -19.35 0.39
N GLN A 340 -32.83 -20.52 0.41
CA GLN A 340 -32.76 -21.51 -0.67
C GLN A 340 -33.33 -20.93 -1.96
N SER A 341 -34.49 -20.28 -1.89
CA SER A 341 -35.11 -19.60 -3.02
C SER A 341 -34.22 -18.49 -3.59
N ILE A 342 -33.48 -17.74 -2.76
CA ILE A 342 -32.54 -16.73 -3.23
C ILE A 342 -31.37 -17.39 -3.96
N LEU A 343 -30.79 -18.46 -3.38
CA LEU A 343 -29.65 -19.17 -3.95
C LEU A 343 -30.00 -19.84 -5.28
N ASP A 344 -31.14 -20.54 -5.34
CA ASP A 344 -31.61 -21.21 -6.56
C ASP A 344 -31.77 -20.21 -7.71
N ASN A 345 -32.32 -19.02 -7.42
CA ASN A 345 -32.43 -17.96 -8.43
C ASN A 345 -31.05 -17.53 -8.96
N VAL A 346 -30.06 -17.36 -8.08
CA VAL A 346 -28.72 -16.91 -8.47
C VAL A 346 -27.95 -18.01 -9.20
N TYR A 347 -28.02 -19.25 -8.75
CA TYR A 347 -27.36 -20.38 -9.43
C TYR A 347 -27.95 -20.63 -10.81
N ASN A 348 -29.26 -20.48 -10.99
CA ASN A 348 -29.89 -20.53 -12.31
C ASN A 348 -29.39 -19.42 -13.25
N GLU A 349 -29.07 -18.24 -12.72
CA GLU A 349 -28.49 -17.15 -13.50
C GLU A 349 -27.00 -17.33 -13.82
N ILE A 350 -26.23 -17.95 -12.90
CA ILE A 350 -24.82 -18.27 -13.10
C ILE A 350 -24.65 -19.43 -14.11
N GLY A 351 -25.57 -20.40 -14.11
CA GLY A 351 -25.53 -21.59 -14.96
C GLY A 351 -24.39 -22.54 -14.57
N ASP A 352 -23.86 -23.31 -15.53
CA ASP A 352 -22.83 -24.35 -15.29
C ASP A 352 -21.43 -23.81 -14.93
N ARG A 353 -21.28 -22.49 -14.70
CA ARG A 353 -20.01 -21.86 -14.33
C ARG A 353 -19.57 -22.16 -12.88
N ILE A 354 -20.32 -22.99 -12.15
CA ILE A 354 -20.24 -23.17 -10.69
C ILE A 354 -18.95 -23.83 -10.19
N GLN A 355 -18.14 -24.44 -11.06
CA GLN A 355 -16.87 -25.03 -10.62
C GLN A 355 -15.90 -23.91 -10.16
N HIS A 356 -15.81 -23.73 -8.83
CA HIS A 356 -14.87 -22.87 -8.10
C HIS A 356 -15.18 -21.37 -8.03
N LEU A 357 -16.45 -20.96 -8.11
CA LEU A 357 -16.83 -19.54 -7.94
C LEU A 357 -16.97 -19.15 -6.47
N ALA A 358 -16.19 -18.17 -6.02
CA ALA A 358 -16.45 -17.51 -4.76
C ALA A 358 -17.67 -16.58 -4.93
N LEU A 359 -18.68 -16.75 -4.08
CA LEU A 359 -19.95 -16.04 -4.14
C LEU A 359 -20.03 -15.01 -3.02
N TYR A 360 -20.32 -13.75 -3.38
CA TYR A 360 -20.47 -12.65 -2.44
C TYR A 360 -21.80 -11.93 -2.65
N ILE A 361 -22.30 -11.26 -1.62
CA ILE A 361 -23.27 -10.18 -1.78
C ILE A 361 -22.60 -8.82 -1.59
N GLY A 362 -22.82 -7.91 -2.54
CA GLY A 362 -22.46 -6.50 -2.41
C GLY A 362 -23.65 -5.72 -1.87
N VAL A 363 -23.52 -5.23 -0.64
CA VAL A 363 -24.58 -4.54 0.11
C VAL A 363 -24.36 -3.04 0.06
N ASN A 364 -25.35 -2.29 -0.45
CA ASN A 364 -25.37 -0.83 -0.41
C ASN A 364 -25.92 -0.37 0.95
N LYS A 365 -25.03 0.19 1.77
CA LYS A 365 -25.29 0.61 3.15
C LYS A 365 -25.33 2.14 3.24
N ARG A 366 -26.45 2.68 3.71
CA ARG A 366 -26.55 4.10 4.10
C ARG A 366 -26.22 4.24 5.58
N ARG A 367 -25.14 4.94 5.93
CA ARG A 367 -24.67 5.09 7.32
C ARG A 367 -24.40 6.55 7.65
N LYS A 368 -24.59 6.92 8.92
CA LYS A 368 -24.31 8.26 9.44
C LYS A 368 -22.92 8.23 10.07
N CYS A 369 -21.98 8.97 9.51
CA CYS A 369 -20.57 9.00 9.91
C CYS A 369 -20.21 10.33 10.56
N SER A 370 -19.36 10.29 11.57
CA SER A 370 -18.77 11.44 12.25
C SER A 370 -17.40 11.05 12.79
N VAL A 371 -16.50 12.02 12.93
CA VAL A 371 -15.19 11.84 13.56
C VAL A 371 -14.94 12.99 14.53
N GLY A 372 -14.64 12.68 15.79
CA GLY A 372 -14.41 13.68 16.82
C GLY A 372 -15.60 14.62 17.01
N LEU A 373 -15.37 15.93 16.89
CA LEU A 373 -16.40 16.98 17.00
C LEU A 373 -17.02 17.36 15.64
N ASP A 374 -16.65 16.68 14.55
CA ASP A 374 -17.15 17.00 13.21
C ASP A 374 -18.65 16.69 13.07
N LYS A 375 -19.35 17.49 12.27
CA LYS A 375 -20.79 17.30 12.03
C LYS A 375 -21.06 15.99 11.29
N ALA A 376 -21.92 15.16 11.86
CA ALA A 376 -22.27 13.90 11.27
C ALA A 376 -22.93 14.04 9.88
N ARG A 377 -22.48 13.23 8.91
CA ARG A 377 -22.95 13.21 7.51
C ARG A 377 -23.45 11.83 7.13
N TRP A 378 -24.49 11.78 6.29
CA TRP A 378 -24.92 10.52 5.67
C TRP A 378 -24.00 10.15 4.51
N MET A 379 -23.53 8.91 4.52
CA MET A 379 -22.61 8.32 3.55
C MET A 379 -23.22 7.04 2.97
N MET A 380 -22.85 6.73 1.74
CA MET A 380 -23.25 5.50 1.03
C MET A 380 -22.03 4.62 0.82
N PHE A 381 -22.11 3.37 1.29
CA PHE A 381 -21.03 2.39 1.19
C PHE A 381 -21.48 1.16 0.42
N LEU A 382 -20.55 0.56 -0.32
CA LEU A 382 -20.70 -0.79 -0.88
C LEU A 382 -19.75 -1.72 -0.14
N GLU A 383 -20.32 -2.69 0.57
CA GLU A 383 -19.58 -3.67 1.36
C GLU A 383 -19.89 -5.08 0.87
N PHE A 384 -18.84 -5.88 0.68
CA PHE A 384 -18.97 -7.26 0.24
C PHE A 384 -18.98 -8.19 1.45
N HIS A 385 -19.88 -9.17 1.40
CA HIS A 385 -20.05 -10.23 2.38
C HIS A 385 -20.04 -11.56 1.64
N GLU A 386 -19.16 -12.48 2.04
CA GLU A 386 -19.10 -13.81 1.44
C GLU A 386 -20.37 -14.60 1.76
N VAL A 387 -20.87 -15.36 0.80
CA VAL A 387 -22.05 -16.21 0.98
C VAL A 387 -21.59 -17.57 1.51
N ILE A 388 -22.05 -17.91 2.70
CA ILE A 388 -21.73 -19.19 3.36
C ILE A 388 -22.66 -20.29 2.84
N GLY A 389 -23.93 -19.95 2.62
CA GLY A 389 -24.95 -20.88 2.19
C GLY A 389 -26.35 -20.33 2.42
N GLY A 390 -27.35 -21.21 2.37
CA GLY A 390 -28.73 -20.85 2.62
C GLY A 390 -29.61 -22.08 2.75
N ASP A 391 -30.74 -21.92 3.42
CA ASP A 391 -31.74 -22.96 3.65
C ASP A 391 -33.17 -22.42 3.44
N GLU A 392 -34.19 -23.23 3.73
CA GLU A 392 -35.60 -22.85 3.59
C GLU A 392 -36.04 -21.71 4.54
N GLU A 393 -35.14 -21.17 5.37
CA GLU A 393 -35.40 -20.03 6.24
C GLU A 393 -34.57 -18.79 5.88
N TYR A 394 -33.24 -18.91 5.80
CA TYR A 394 -32.31 -17.78 5.71
C TYR A 394 -31.17 -17.99 4.71
N LEU A 395 -30.72 -16.88 4.11
CA LEU A 395 -29.41 -16.79 3.48
C LEU A 395 -28.36 -16.46 4.55
N TYR A 396 -27.27 -17.21 4.58
CA TYR A 396 -26.15 -17.03 5.50
C TYR A 396 -24.98 -16.35 4.80
N VAL A 397 -24.51 -15.25 5.39
CA VAL A 397 -23.34 -14.52 4.87
C VAL A 397 -22.36 -14.20 5.98
N ASN A 398 -21.08 -14.10 5.63
CA ASN A 398 -20.03 -13.69 6.55
C ASN A 398 -20.19 -12.22 6.97
N ASP A 399 -19.72 -11.96 8.18
CA ASP A 399 -19.69 -10.67 8.87
C ASP A 399 -21.04 -10.09 9.29
N LEU A 400 -20.96 -8.99 10.04
CA LEU A 400 -22.10 -8.30 10.65
C LEU A 400 -22.44 -6.96 9.93
N GLY A 401 -23.49 -6.29 10.40
CA GLY A 401 -23.75 -4.89 10.03
C GLY A 401 -24.59 -4.68 8.77
N ILE A 402 -25.23 -5.73 8.23
CA ILE A 402 -26.34 -5.60 7.28
C ILE A 402 -27.60 -5.24 8.08
N ARG A 403 -28.45 -4.37 7.54
CA ARG A 403 -29.71 -3.95 8.18
C ARG A 403 -30.89 -4.25 7.29
N THR A 404 -32.04 -4.48 7.92
CA THR A 404 -33.32 -4.53 7.21
C THR A 404 -33.49 -3.27 6.35
N GLY A 405 -33.78 -3.47 5.07
CA GLY A 405 -33.92 -2.41 4.08
C GLY A 405 -32.64 -2.05 3.33
N ASP A 406 -31.47 -2.56 3.69
CA ASP A 406 -30.29 -2.43 2.84
C ASP A 406 -30.51 -3.20 1.51
N SER A 407 -30.06 -2.61 0.40
CA SER A 407 -30.17 -3.23 -0.93
C SER A 407 -28.89 -3.98 -1.25
N PHE A 408 -28.99 -5.17 -1.82
CA PHE A 408 -27.83 -5.98 -2.18
C PHE A 408 -28.00 -6.68 -3.53
N ARG A 409 -26.88 -7.07 -4.12
CA ARG A 409 -26.81 -7.88 -5.35
C ARG A 409 -25.70 -8.92 -5.18
N PHE A 410 -25.80 -10.05 -5.86
CA PHE A 410 -24.76 -11.07 -5.87
C PHE A 410 -23.59 -10.69 -6.76
N TYR A 411 -22.41 -11.18 -6.40
CA TYR A 411 -21.16 -11.00 -7.12
C TYR A 411 -20.42 -12.33 -7.14
N VAL A 412 -19.81 -12.65 -8.27
CA VAL A 412 -19.01 -13.87 -8.47
C VAL A 412 -17.60 -13.52 -8.88
N SER A 413 -16.64 -14.35 -8.49
CA SER A 413 -15.26 -14.26 -8.98
C SER A 413 -15.17 -14.75 -10.43
N ASP A 414 -14.78 -13.90 -11.39
CA ASP A 414 -14.69 -14.30 -12.81
C ASP A 414 -13.32 -13.91 -13.39
N SER A 415 -12.53 -14.90 -13.82
CA SER A 415 -11.16 -14.69 -14.32
C SER A 415 -11.12 -13.87 -15.61
N ASP A 416 -12.04 -14.11 -16.55
CA ASP A 416 -12.07 -13.42 -17.85
C ASP A 416 -12.48 -11.96 -17.69
N ALA A 417 -13.48 -11.72 -16.86
CA ALA A 417 -13.92 -10.38 -16.55
C ALA A 417 -12.89 -9.64 -15.66
N THR A 418 -12.10 -10.38 -14.87
CA THR A 418 -10.91 -9.85 -14.16
C THR A 418 -9.82 -9.40 -15.12
N LEU A 419 -9.54 -10.18 -16.17
CA LEU A 419 -8.57 -9.80 -17.21
C LEU A 419 -8.96 -8.49 -17.90
N SER A 420 -10.27 -8.30 -18.13
CA SER A 420 -10.79 -7.02 -18.65
C SER A 420 -10.55 -5.85 -17.68
N SER A 421 -10.73 -6.07 -16.37
CA SER A 421 -10.41 -5.09 -15.33
C SER A 421 -8.90 -4.78 -15.27
N SER A 422 -8.06 -5.80 -15.44
CA SER A 422 -6.60 -5.64 -15.55
C SER A 422 -6.18 -4.81 -16.77
N ALA A 423 -6.85 -4.99 -17.92
CA ALA A 423 -6.59 -4.18 -19.11
C ALA A 423 -6.87 -2.67 -18.87
N ASN A 424 -7.89 -2.34 -18.07
CA ASN A 424 -8.16 -0.96 -17.66
C ASN A 424 -7.03 -0.37 -16.80
N VAL A 425 -6.44 -1.19 -15.92
CA VAL A 425 -5.25 -0.80 -15.14
C VAL A 425 -4.05 -0.55 -16.07
N THR A 426 -3.83 -1.42 -17.04
CA THR A 426 -2.77 -1.24 -18.05
C THR A 426 -2.95 0.05 -18.84
N GLU A 427 -4.18 0.39 -19.25
CA GLU A 427 -4.47 1.66 -19.93
C GLU A 427 -4.23 2.87 -19.02
N TYR A 428 -4.65 2.79 -17.75
CA TYR A 428 -4.36 3.83 -16.77
C TYR A 428 -2.85 4.09 -16.63
N PHE A 429 -2.04 3.03 -16.52
CA PHE A 429 -0.59 3.14 -16.43
C PHE A 429 0.04 3.65 -17.73
N ARG A 430 -0.48 3.26 -18.89
CA ARG A 430 -0.04 3.78 -20.19
C ARG A 430 -0.27 5.29 -20.28
N ARG A 431 -1.44 5.76 -19.86
CA ARG A 431 -1.74 7.20 -19.80
C ARG A 431 -0.82 7.94 -18.82
N LEU A 432 -0.61 7.38 -17.63
CA LEU A 432 0.31 7.94 -16.64
C LEU A 432 1.74 8.04 -17.21
N LYS A 433 2.22 7.00 -17.88
CA LYS A 433 3.52 7.02 -18.57
C LYS A 433 3.61 8.14 -19.61
N HIS A 434 2.60 8.25 -20.48
CA HIS A 434 2.54 9.29 -21.51
C HIS A 434 2.54 10.71 -20.96
N GLU A 435 1.81 10.96 -19.87
CA GLU A 435 1.79 12.28 -19.20
C GLU A 435 3.21 12.70 -18.75
N TYR A 436 3.98 11.74 -18.23
CA TYR A 436 5.31 11.97 -17.69
C TYR A 436 6.36 12.09 -18.81
N ASP A 437 6.18 11.36 -19.92
CA ASP A 437 7.01 11.48 -21.12
C ASP A 437 6.77 12.80 -21.87
N HIS A 438 5.51 13.22 -22.05
CA HIS A 438 5.16 14.43 -22.80
C HIS A 438 5.67 15.71 -22.11
N MET A 439 5.52 15.81 -20.79
CA MET A 439 6.04 16.96 -20.05
C MET A 439 7.58 17.02 -20.02
N SER A 440 8.26 15.88 -20.15
CA SER A 440 9.73 15.86 -20.22
C SER A 440 10.30 16.45 -21.52
N ASN A 441 9.58 16.30 -22.64
CA ASN A 441 10.02 16.81 -23.95
C ASN A 441 9.84 18.32 -24.12
N GLN A 442 9.00 18.97 -23.31
CA GLN A 442 8.85 20.44 -23.35
C GLN A 442 9.96 21.18 -22.59
N GLN A 443 10.74 20.49 -21.75
CA GLN A 443 11.71 21.12 -20.83
C GLN A 443 13.19 20.87 -21.19
N CYS A 444 13.49 20.11 -22.25
CA CYS A 444 14.87 19.70 -22.56
C CYS A 444 15.43 20.36 -23.83
N ASN A 445 15.93 21.60 -23.70
CA ASN A 445 17.00 22.10 -24.56
C ASN A 445 18.28 22.25 -23.72
N GLY A 446 19.10 21.19 -23.72
CA GLY A 446 20.53 21.22 -23.37
C GLY A 446 20.90 21.26 -21.88
N SER A 447 20.96 20.11 -21.20
CA SER A 447 21.89 19.87 -20.09
C SER A 447 22.00 18.38 -19.74
N VAL A 448 23.21 17.95 -19.37
CA VAL A 448 23.59 16.58 -19.06
C VAL A 448 23.15 16.23 -17.62
N ALA A 449 22.05 15.49 -17.49
CA ALA A 449 21.79 14.43 -16.50
C ALA A 449 20.28 14.14 -16.47
N ASN A 450 19.93 12.86 -16.35
CA ASN A 450 18.56 12.31 -16.34
C ASN A 450 17.71 12.74 -15.11
N THR A 451 18.10 13.81 -14.43
CA THR A 451 17.56 14.27 -13.15
C THR A 451 16.31 15.13 -13.33
N ASN A 452 16.15 15.87 -14.42
CA ASN A 452 15.02 16.81 -14.55
C ASN A 452 13.73 16.20 -15.12
N LYS A 453 13.63 14.86 -15.24
CA LYS A 453 12.48 14.19 -15.83
C LYS A 453 11.50 13.68 -14.76
N LYS A 454 10.22 14.02 -14.91
CA LYS A 454 9.15 13.37 -14.16
C LYS A 454 9.20 11.86 -14.45
N SER A 455 9.20 11.03 -13.42
CA SER A 455 9.30 9.57 -13.61
C SER A 455 8.54 8.77 -12.56
N VAL A 456 8.07 7.59 -12.95
CA VAL A 456 7.65 6.54 -12.01
C VAL A 456 8.90 5.80 -11.57
N PHE A 457 9.17 5.76 -10.26
CA PHE A 457 10.37 5.14 -9.70
C PHE A 457 10.08 3.84 -8.94
N GLY A 458 8.83 3.58 -8.56
CA GLY A 458 8.45 2.31 -7.98
C GLY A 458 6.96 2.18 -7.66
N GLY A 459 6.61 1.06 -7.05
CA GLY A 459 5.25 0.78 -6.61
C GLY A 459 5.18 -0.37 -5.61
N LEU A 460 4.01 -0.48 -4.99
CA LEU A 460 3.58 -1.60 -4.16
C LEU A 460 2.36 -2.27 -4.76
N ILE A 461 2.25 -3.59 -4.62
CA ILE A 461 1.11 -4.40 -5.08
C ILE A 461 0.57 -5.25 -3.93
N PHE A 462 -0.75 -5.22 -3.76
CA PHE A 462 -1.50 -6.03 -2.81
C PHE A 462 -2.52 -6.83 -3.62
N ALA A 463 -2.23 -8.10 -3.87
CA ALA A 463 -3.08 -8.99 -4.68
C ALA A 463 -3.83 -9.96 -3.77
N CYS A 464 -5.07 -10.28 -4.12
CA CYS A 464 -5.85 -11.25 -3.36
C CYS A 464 -5.23 -12.64 -3.39
N CYS A 465 -5.17 -13.30 -2.24
CA CYS A 465 -4.74 -14.69 -2.13
C CYS A 465 -5.67 -15.70 -2.86
N GLY A 466 -6.87 -15.29 -3.27
CA GLY A 466 -7.75 -16.08 -4.16
C GLY A 466 -7.42 -15.92 -5.65
N ARG A 467 -6.46 -15.07 -6.02
CA ARG A 467 -5.99 -14.86 -7.40
C ARG A 467 -4.72 -15.70 -7.66
N GLY A 468 -3.91 -15.27 -8.63
CA GLY A 468 -2.67 -15.95 -9.00
C GLY A 468 -2.87 -17.02 -10.07
N THR A 469 -1.93 -17.96 -10.16
CA THR A 469 -1.86 -18.93 -11.26
C THR A 469 -3.08 -19.86 -11.28
N SER A 470 -3.59 -20.26 -10.11
CA SER A 470 -4.79 -21.10 -9.98
C SER A 470 -6.04 -20.40 -10.56
N PHE A 471 -6.16 -19.09 -10.33
CA PHE A 471 -7.30 -18.30 -10.80
C PHE A 471 -7.21 -17.93 -12.28
N PHE A 472 -6.03 -17.60 -12.80
CA PHE A 472 -5.86 -17.16 -14.19
C PHE A 472 -5.40 -18.25 -15.16
N GLY A 473 -5.01 -19.43 -14.66
CA GLY A 473 -4.36 -20.48 -15.44
C GLY A 473 -2.95 -20.13 -15.95
N ARG A 474 -2.38 -18.98 -15.54
CA ARG A 474 -1.05 -18.51 -15.94
C ARG A 474 -0.43 -17.62 -14.87
N SER A 475 0.90 -17.63 -14.78
CA SER A 475 1.67 -16.87 -13.78
C SER A 475 1.81 -15.39 -14.14
N ASN A 476 2.11 -14.56 -13.14
CA ASN A 476 2.53 -13.16 -13.28
C ASN A 476 1.46 -12.22 -13.89
N VAL A 477 0.18 -12.56 -13.76
CA VAL A 477 -0.92 -11.77 -14.35
C VAL A 477 -1.14 -10.47 -13.59
N ASP A 478 -1.01 -10.50 -12.26
CA ASP A 478 -1.29 -9.35 -11.41
C ASP A 478 -0.19 -8.28 -11.49
N SER A 479 1.07 -8.66 -11.69
CA SER A 479 2.18 -7.72 -11.85
C SER A 479 2.34 -7.19 -13.28
N ALA A 480 1.83 -7.90 -14.29
CA ALA A 480 2.00 -7.56 -15.70
C ALA A 480 1.63 -6.10 -16.05
N PRO A 481 0.48 -5.54 -15.61
CA PRO A 481 0.13 -4.15 -15.90
C PRO A 481 1.22 -3.15 -15.51
N PHE A 482 1.85 -3.35 -14.35
CA PHE A 482 2.91 -2.46 -13.88
C PHE A 482 4.22 -2.70 -14.63
N LEU A 483 4.64 -3.97 -14.75
CA LEU A 483 5.95 -4.33 -15.33
C LEU A 483 6.07 -3.96 -16.81
N GLU A 484 4.99 -4.13 -17.58
CA GLU A 484 4.96 -3.78 -19.01
C GLU A 484 5.06 -2.26 -19.22
N ASN A 485 4.43 -1.47 -18.34
CA ASN A 485 4.43 -0.01 -18.47
C ASN A 485 5.69 0.63 -17.88
N PHE A 486 6.22 0.10 -16.77
CA PHE A 486 7.33 0.66 -16.00
C PHE A 486 8.46 -0.37 -15.75
N PRO A 487 9.11 -0.91 -16.81
CA PRO A 487 10.05 -2.03 -16.67
C PRO A 487 11.29 -1.73 -15.81
N GLY A 488 11.69 -0.46 -15.71
CA GLY A 488 12.81 -0.01 -14.88
C GLY A 488 12.43 0.44 -13.45
N ALA A 489 11.14 0.47 -13.11
CA ALA A 489 10.68 0.85 -11.79
C ALA A 489 10.65 -0.36 -10.85
N THR A 490 10.94 -0.12 -9.57
CA THR A 490 10.89 -1.16 -8.54
C THR A 490 9.45 -1.52 -8.20
N LEU A 491 9.12 -2.81 -8.19
CA LEU A 491 7.84 -3.31 -7.69
C LEU A 491 8.09 -4.34 -6.59
N GLY A 492 7.43 -4.17 -5.44
CA GLY A 492 7.38 -5.14 -4.36
C GLY A 492 5.95 -5.32 -3.90
N GLY A 493 5.61 -6.48 -3.35
CA GLY A 493 4.26 -6.70 -2.88
C GLY A 493 3.99 -8.10 -2.40
N THR A 494 2.72 -8.39 -2.22
CA THR A 494 2.26 -9.57 -1.50
C THR A 494 0.95 -10.09 -2.06
N PHE A 495 0.73 -11.39 -1.89
CA PHE A 495 -0.63 -11.93 -1.87
C PHE A 495 -1.16 -11.83 -0.44
N CYS A 496 -2.35 -11.26 -0.28
CA CYS A 496 -2.95 -10.97 1.02
C CYS A 496 -4.46 -11.18 0.99
N SER A 497 -5.05 -11.15 2.18
CA SER A 497 -6.50 -11.13 2.38
C SER A 497 -7.00 -9.71 2.64
N GLY A 498 -8.08 -9.31 1.97
CA GLY A 498 -8.78 -8.04 2.19
C GLY A 498 -8.02 -6.84 1.65
N GLU A 499 -7.96 -6.69 0.33
CA GLU A 499 -7.25 -5.58 -0.29
C GLU A 499 -7.95 -4.25 0.01
N ILE A 500 -7.19 -3.28 0.53
CA ILE A 500 -7.72 -1.97 0.88
C ILE A 500 -7.40 -0.99 -0.24
N LYS A 501 -8.42 -0.27 -0.69
CA LYS A 501 -8.25 0.95 -1.50
C LYS A 501 -9.44 1.86 -1.32
N LEU A 502 -9.21 3.12 -0.99
CA LEU A 502 -10.27 4.13 -1.03
C LEU A 502 -10.67 4.42 -2.49
N ALA A 503 -11.82 3.91 -2.93
CA ALA A 503 -12.28 4.06 -4.31
C ALA A 503 -13.76 4.50 -4.43
N ASN A 504 -14.05 5.21 -5.53
CA ASN A 504 -15.43 5.54 -5.93
C ASN A 504 -16.11 4.32 -6.60
N LYS A 505 -17.46 4.22 -6.51
CA LYS A 505 -18.29 3.16 -7.09
C LYS A 505 -18.06 2.88 -8.58
N SER A 506 -17.53 3.84 -9.34
CA SER A 506 -17.42 3.76 -10.81
C SER A 506 -16.65 2.54 -11.31
N ILE A 507 -15.90 1.85 -10.45
CA ILE A 507 -15.11 0.67 -10.79
C ILE A 507 -15.98 -0.59 -11.04
N TYR A 508 -17.16 -0.70 -10.43
CA TYR A 508 -18.04 -1.88 -10.57
C TYR A 508 -19.19 -1.70 -11.59
N GLY A 509 -19.09 -0.72 -12.49
CA GLY A 509 -19.93 -0.65 -13.69
C GLY A 509 -21.44 -0.42 -13.49
N GLN A 510 -21.86 0.28 -12.42
CA GLN A 510 -23.25 0.74 -12.29
C GLN A 510 -23.36 2.21 -12.68
N GLU A 511 -24.05 2.49 -13.79
CA GLU A 511 -24.40 3.84 -14.25
C GLU A 511 -25.40 4.54 -13.30
N GLN A 512 -25.25 5.86 -13.26
CA GLN A 512 -26.07 6.92 -12.64
C GLN A 512 -27.42 6.54 -12.00
N GLU A 513 -27.60 6.93 -10.74
CA GLU A 513 -28.89 7.42 -10.23
C GLU A 513 -28.69 8.72 -9.44
N SER A 514 -29.11 9.83 -10.05
CA SER A 514 -29.37 11.17 -9.48
C SER A 514 -28.19 11.96 -8.88
N GLU A 515 -28.04 13.21 -9.33
CA GLU A 515 -27.09 14.22 -8.82
C GLU A 515 -27.28 14.57 -7.33
N ASP A 516 -28.35 14.10 -6.68
CA ASP A 516 -28.68 14.33 -5.27
C ASP A 516 -28.28 13.17 -4.32
N GLN A 517 -27.78 12.04 -4.84
CA GLN A 517 -27.32 10.91 -4.03
C GLN A 517 -25.80 10.81 -4.09
N GLY A 518 -25.12 11.15 -2.98
CA GLY A 518 -23.66 11.13 -2.90
C GLY A 518 -23.02 9.82 -3.40
N TYR A 519 -21.84 9.94 -4.02
CA TYR A 519 -21.07 8.82 -4.56
C TYR A 519 -21.00 7.66 -3.57
N VAL A 520 -21.43 6.45 -3.98
CA VAL A 520 -21.25 5.22 -3.18
C VAL A 520 -19.77 4.86 -3.18
N ARG A 521 -19.24 4.42 -2.03
CA ARG A 521 -17.81 4.21 -1.84
C ARG A 521 -17.53 2.79 -1.40
N CYS A 522 -16.49 2.20 -1.98
CA CYS A 522 -16.04 0.86 -1.66
C CYS A 522 -14.57 0.94 -1.26
N THR A 523 -14.23 0.38 -0.11
CA THR A 523 -12.93 0.60 0.55
C THR A 523 -12.18 -0.69 0.85
N LEU A 524 -12.91 -1.80 0.93
CA LEU A 524 -12.40 -3.15 1.12
C LEU A 524 -12.86 -3.99 -0.08
N HIS A 525 -11.90 -4.64 -0.71
CA HIS A 525 -12.11 -5.40 -1.94
C HIS A 525 -11.69 -6.86 -1.74
N PHE A 526 -12.25 -7.73 -2.58
CA PHE A 526 -12.01 -9.16 -2.59
C PHE A 526 -11.80 -9.60 -4.03
N PHE A 527 -11.03 -10.68 -4.22
CA PHE A 527 -10.60 -11.14 -5.53
C PHE A 527 -10.01 -10.00 -6.36
N SER A 528 -9.34 -9.04 -5.73
CA SER A 528 -8.85 -7.83 -6.38
C SER A 528 -7.33 -7.69 -6.27
N THR A 529 -6.79 -6.76 -7.04
CA THR A 529 -5.37 -6.37 -6.95
C THR A 529 -5.28 -4.86 -6.88
N THR A 530 -4.78 -4.37 -5.76
CA THR A 530 -4.53 -2.95 -5.52
C THR A 530 -3.08 -2.60 -5.86
N TYR A 531 -2.91 -1.52 -6.63
CA TYR A 531 -1.61 -1.01 -7.02
C TYR A 531 -1.41 0.38 -6.41
N LEU A 532 -0.29 0.58 -5.73
CA LEU A 532 0.20 1.89 -5.31
C LEU A 532 1.42 2.24 -6.16
N VAL A 533 1.32 3.24 -7.02
CA VAL A 533 2.42 3.70 -7.88
C VAL A 533 3.00 5.00 -7.32
N LEU A 534 4.32 5.05 -7.22
CA LEU A 534 5.06 6.21 -6.75
C LEU A 534 5.78 6.87 -7.92
N SER A 535 5.53 8.16 -8.08
CA SER A 535 6.18 8.99 -9.09
C SER A 535 6.80 10.24 -8.48
N TYR A 536 7.73 10.85 -9.20
CA TYR A 536 8.46 12.03 -8.77
C TYR A 536 8.36 13.13 -9.80
N ILE A 537 8.16 14.36 -9.31
CA ILE A 537 8.17 15.59 -10.07
C ILE A 537 9.35 16.42 -9.56
N PRO A 538 10.44 16.57 -10.33
CA PRO A 538 11.57 17.43 -9.95
C PRO A 538 11.14 18.88 -9.68
N ALA A 539 11.93 19.57 -8.83
CA ALA A 539 11.66 20.95 -8.39
C ALA A 539 11.81 22.01 -9.49
#